data_AF-A0A6D2G1K0-F1
#
_entry.id   AF-A0A6D2G1K0-F1
#
_cell.length_a   1.000
_cell.length_b   1.000
_cell.length_c   1.000
_cell.angle_alpha   90.00
_cell.angle_beta   90.00
_cell.angle_gamma   90.00
#
_symmetry.space_group_name_H-M   'P 1'
#
loop_
_entity.id
_entity.type
_entity.pdbx_description
1 polymer ?
#
loop_
_entity_poly.entity_id
_entity_poly.type
_entity_poly.pdbx_seq_one_letter_code
_entity_poly.pdbx_strand_id
1 'polypeptide(L)'
;MRFTFSPPEGRIVELPAGATPVDFAYAVHTDIGHACVGARVDRQPYPLSQPLSSGQTVEIITAPGARPNAAWLNFVVSSKARAKIRQLLKNLKRDDSVSLGAPSA
;
A
#
# COMPACT_ATOMS: atom_id res chain seq x y z
N MET A 1 -2.07 0.88 23.12
CA MET A 1 -0.72 1.42 22.87
C MET A 1 -0.26 0.88 21.52
N ARG A 2 -0.21 1.70 20.47
CA ARG A 2 0.16 1.26 19.11
C ARG A 2 1.58 1.73 18.82
N PHE A 3 2.50 0.79 18.68
CA PHE A 3 3.89 1.07 18.32
C PHE A 3 3.97 1.12 16.79
N THR A 4 4.16 2.32 16.23
CA THR A 4 4.44 2.50 14.81
C THR A 4 5.96 2.54 14.66
N PHE A 5 6.54 1.46 14.15
CA PHE A 5 7.97 1.37 13.87
C PHE A 5 8.23 2.09 12.53
N SER A 6 8.67 3.34 12.58
CA SER A 6 9.38 3.96 11.44
C SER A 6 10.87 3.69 11.62
N PRO A 7 11.59 3.17 10.62
CA PRO A 7 13.04 3.11 10.69
C PRO A 7 13.60 4.53 10.89
N PRO A 8 14.51 4.76 11.85
CA PRO A 8 15.04 6.08 12.20
C PRO A 8 15.94 6.70 11.12
N GLU A 9 16.28 5.95 10.07
CA GLU A 9 17.11 6.41 8.95
C GLU A 9 16.32 6.28 7.65
N GLY A 10 16.29 7.38 6.88
CA GLY A 10 15.68 7.41 5.56
C GLY A 10 16.25 6.29 4.70
N ARG A 11 15.42 5.28 4.38
CA ARG A 11 15.81 4.20 3.49
C ARG A 11 15.71 4.70 2.06
N ILE A 12 16.84 4.66 1.35
CA ILE A 12 16.85 4.86 -0.11
C ILE A 12 16.30 3.60 -0.75
N VAL A 13 15.28 3.76 -1.59
CA VAL A 13 14.64 2.66 -2.31
C VAL A 13 14.66 2.99 -3.79
N GLU A 14 15.26 2.12 -4.58
CA GLU A 14 15.19 2.22 -6.03
C GLU A 14 13.83 1.73 -6.53
N LEU A 15 13.22 2.52 -7.41
CA LEU A 15 11.93 2.25 -7.99
C LEU A 15 11.98 2.42 -9.50
N PRO A 16 11.14 1.69 -10.26
CA PRO A 16 11.04 1.89 -11.69
C PRO A 16 10.53 3.30 -12.02
N ALA A 17 10.86 3.79 -13.23
CA ALA A 17 10.34 5.05 -13.72
C ALA A 17 8.79 5.05 -13.70
N GLY A 18 8.20 6.14 -13.21
CA GLY A 18 6.76 6.27 -13.06
C GLY A 18 6.17 5.57 -11.83
N ALA A 19 7.00 5.04 -10.93
CA ALA A 19 6.52 4.45 -9.68
C ALA A 19 5.78 5.48 -8.82
N THR A 20 4.75 4.99 -8.13
CA THR A 20 3.86 5.79 -7.30
C THR A 20 4.19 5.64 -5.80
N PRO A 21 3.62 6.46 -4.90
CA PRO A 21 3.76 6.25 -3.46
C PRO A 21 3.31 4.87 -2.99
N VAL A 22 2.34 4.27 -3.68
CA VAL A 22 1.90 2.90 -3.40
C VAL A 22 2.99 1.90 -3.75
N ASP A 23 3.67 2.07 -4.88
CA ASP A 23 4.82 1.24 -5.25
C ASP A 23 5.95 1.34 -4.22
N PHE A 24 6.24 2.56 -3.75
CA PHE A 24 7.21 2.79 -2.67
C PHE A 24 6.81 2.05 -1.39
N ALA A 25 5.55 2.16 -0.96
CA ALA A 25 5.05 1.47 0.24
C ALA A 25 5.29 -0.05 0.17
N TYR A 26 4.96 -0.69 -0.96
CA TYR A 26 5.20 -2.13 -1.19
C TYR A 26 6.68 -2.49 -1.34
N ALA A 27 7.50 -1.57 -1.83
CA ALA A 27 8.94 -1.75 -1.90
C ALA A 27 9.55 -1.77 -0.49
N VAL A 28 9.15 -0.84 0.39
CA VAL A 28 9.57 -0.80 1.80
C VAL A 28 9.09 -2.02 2.57
N HIS A 29 7.79 -2.29 2.61
CA HIS A 29 7.23 -3.48 3.25
C HIS A 29 5.83 -3.82 2.75
N THR A 30 5.52 -5.11 2.65
CA THR A 30 4.19 -5.55 2.20
C THR A 30 3.08 -5.07 3.16
N ASP A 31 3.31 -5.14 4.47
CA ASP A 31 2.32 -4.68 5.46
C ASP A 31 2.08 -3.17 5.43
N ILE A 32 3.12 -2.38 5.13
CA ILE A 32 2.98 -0.93 4.94
C ILE A 32 2.13 -0.67 3.69
N GLY A 33 2.41 -1.37 2.60
CA GLY A 33 1.59 -1.29 1.37
C GLY A 33 0.13 -1.72 1.59
N HIS A 34 -0.11 -2.74 2.42
CA HIS A 34 -1.47 -3.19 2.76
C HIS A 34 -2.21 -2.22 3.68
N ALA A 35 -1.52 -1.63 4.64
CA ALA A 35 -2.08 -0.67 5.59
C ALA A 35 -2.13 0.78 5.04
N CYS A 36 -1.64 1.02 3.83
CA CYS A 36 -1.57 2.35 3.22
C CYS A 36 -2.96 2.97 3.04
N VAL A 37 -3.10 4.22 3.46
CA VAL A 37 -4.33 5.02 3.26
C VAL A 37 -4.06 6.35 2.57
N GLY A 38 -2.79 6.77 2.51
CA GLY A 38 -2.37 8.02 1.90
C GLY A 38 -0.86 8.16 1.87
N ALA A 39 -0.38 9.21 1.24
CA ALA A 39 1.04 9.55 1.22
C ALA A 39 1.24 11.06 1.35
N ARG A 40 2.39 11.43 1.90
CA ARG A 40 2.92 12.78 1.82
C ARG A 40 4.24 12.73 1.09
N VAL A 41 4.47 13.73 0.24
CA VAL A 41 5.73 13.91 -0.46
C VAL A 41 6.22 15.31 -0.14
N ASP A 42 7.46 15.42 0.30
CA ASP A 42 8.07 16.69 0.73
C ASP A 42 7.20 17.42 1.76
N ARG A 43 6.64 16.65 2.70
CA ARG A 43 5.73 17.06 3.80
C ARG A 43 4.33 17.54 3.36
N GLN A 44 4.03 17.54 2.07
CA GLN A 44 2.73 17.92 1.52
C GLN A 44 1.87 16.70 1.19
N PRO A 45 0.53 16.78 1.30
CA PRO A 45 -0.36 15.72 0.83
C PRO A 45 -0.10 15.41 -0.65
N TYR A 46 0.03 14.14 -1.00
CA TYR A 46 0.38 13.73 -2.36
C TYR A 46 -0.60 12.66 -2.89
N PRO A 47 -1.10 12.80 -4.13
CA PRO A 47 -2.00 11.81 -4.71
C PRO A 47 -1.30 10.46 -4.88
N LEU A 48 -1.97 9.38 -4.45
CA LEU A 48 -1.43 8.01 -4.56
C LEU A 48 -1.23 7.55 -6.01
N SER A 49 -1.95 8.14 -6.97
CA SER A 49 -1.86 7.83 -8.39
C SER A 49 -0.79 8.63 -9.14
N GLN A 50 -0.23 9.66 -8.50
CA GLN A 50 0.78 10.51 -9.14
C GLN A 50 2.16 9.85 -9.02
N PRO A 51 2.97 9.82 -10.10
CA PRO A 51 4.31 9.25 -10.05
C PRO A 51 5.24 10.08 -9.17
N LEU A 52 6.19 9.42 -8.51
CA LEU A 52 7.24 10.03 -7.72
C LEU A 52 8.38 10.54 -8.61
N SER A 53 9.03 11.62 -8.19
CA SER A 53 10.26 12.13 -8.78
C SER A 53 11.47 11.72 -7.95
N SER A 54 12.64 11.70 -8.59
CA SER A 54 13.89 11.38 -7.90
C SER A 54 14.23 12.43 -6.84
N GLY A 55 14.79 11.98 -5.72
CA GLY A 55 15.22 12.84 -4.61
C GLY A 55 14.11 13.35 -3.69
N GLN A 56 12.85 12.93 -3.90
CA GLN A 56 11.75 13.33 -3.04
C GLN A 56 11.69 12.54 -1.74
N THR A 57 11.28 13.20 -0.66
CA THR A 57 11.04 12.54 0.63
C THR A 57 9.61 12.04 0.69
N VAL A 58 9.42 10.72 0.72
CA VAL A 58 8.09 10.09 0.74
C VAL A 58 7.77 9.56 2.13
N GLU A 59 6.62 9.96 2.65
CA GLU A 59 6.07 9.48 3.91
C GLU A 59 4.75 8.77 3.64
N ILE A 60 4.67 7.49 4.03
CA ILE A 60 3.47 6.67 3.83
C ILE A 60 2.59 6.74 5.08
N ILE A 61 1.35 7.14 4.89
CA ILE A 61 0.34 7.18 5.94
C ILE A 61 -0.33 5.81 5.98
N THR A 62 -0.26 5.14 7.14
CA THR A 62 -0.87 3.83 7.34
C THR A 62 -1.95 3.87 8.42
N ALA A 63 -2.95 3.00 8.31
CA ALA A 63 -3.99 2.84 9.33
C ALA A 63 -4.21 1.37 9.69
N PRO A 64 -4.48 1.05 10.98
CA PRO A 64 -4.90 -0.30 11.38
C PRO A 64 -6.18 -0.72 10.66
N GLY A 65 -6.20 -1.94 10.11
CA GLY A 65 -7.38 -2.49 9.42
C GLY A 65 -7.63 -1.91 8.03
N ALA A 66 -6.77 -1.01 7.55
CA ALA A 66 -6.81 -0.56 6.16
C ALA A 66 -6.56 -1.73 5.22
N ARG A 67 -7.17 -1.65 4.03
CA ARG A 67 -7.09 -2.66 2.98
C ARG A 67 -6.74 -1.95 1.66
N PRO A 68 -5.95 -2.58 0.78
CA PRO A 68 -5.63 -1.98 -0.50
C PRO A 68 -6.88 -1.85 -1.38
N ASN A 69 -6.91 -0.78 -2.17
CA ASN A 69 -7.99 -0.56 -3.13
C ASN A 69 -7.66 -1.21 -4.48
N ALA A 70 -8.63 -1.90 -5.09
CA ALA A 70 -8.49 -2.47 -6.43
C ALA A 70 -8.14 -1.42 -7.49
N ALA A 71 -8.59 -0.18 -7.32
CA ALA A 71 -8.28 0.94 -8.22
C ALA A 71 -6.76 1.21 -8.33
N TRP A 72 -5.97 0.82 -7.32
CA TRP A 72 -4.52 1.00 -7.35
C TRP A 72 -3.85 0.22 -8.48
N LEU A 73 -4.42 -0.92 -8.88
CA LEU A 73 -3.89 -1.74 -9.99
C LEU A 73 -3.82 -0.99 -11.33
N ASN A 74 -4.56 0.10 -11.49
CA ASN A 74 -4.55 0.92 -12.70
C ASN A 74 -3.32 1.81 -12.82
N PHE A 75 -2.69 2.19 -11.69
CA PHE A 75 -1.60 3.17 -11.68
C PHE A 75 -0.30 2.63 -11.07
N VAL A 76 -0.34 1.60 -10.22
CA VAL A 76 0.90 1.01 -9.69
C VAL A 76 1.71 0.40 -10.83
N VAL A 77 3.03 0.57 -10.79
CA VAL A 77 3.95 0.12 -11.85
C VAL A 77 4.72 -1.13 -11.44
N SER A 78 5.02 -1.29 -10.15
CA SER A 78 5.83 -2.39 -9.63
C SER A 78 5.10 -3.73 -9.71
N SER A 79 5.79 -4.73 -10.27
CA SER A 79 5.31 -6.12 -10.30
C SER A 79 5.03 -6.66 -8.90
N LYS A 80 5.84 -6.27 -7.90
CA LYS A 80 5.67 -6.65 -6.50
C LYS A 80 4.36 -6.11 -5.94
N ALA A 81 4.10 -4.81 -6.14
CA ALA A 81 2.87 -4.17 -5.67
C ALA A 81 1.64 -4.82 -6.32
N ARG A 82 1.64 -4.97 -7.65
CA ARG A 82 0.54 -5.61 -8.40
C ARG A 82 0.25 -7.02 -7.90
N ALA A 83 1.28 -7.85 -7.70
CA ALA A 83 1.12 -9.23 -7.23
C ALA A 83 0.52 -9.27 -5.81
N LYS A 84 1.05 -8.48 -4.88
CA LYS A 84 0.58 -8.46 -3.48
C LYS A 84 -0.83 -7.89 -3.34
N ILE A 85 -1.16 -6.81 -4.07
CA ILE A 85 -2.52 -6.25 -4.09
C ILE A 85 -3.51 -7.29 -4.60
N ARG A 86 -3.23 -7.94 -5.74
CA ARG A 86 -4.11 -8.99 -6.30
C ARG A 86 -4.29 -10.16 -5.34
N GLN A 87 -3.20 -10.62 -4.73
CA GLN A 87 -3.24 -11.72 -3.76
C GLN A 87 -4.15 -11.38 -2.57
N LEU A 88 -4.00 -10.20 -1.98
CA LEU A 88 -4.80 -9.80 -0.83
C LEU A 88 -6.28 -9.60 -1.20
N LEU A 89 -6.58 -8.94 -2.31
CA LEU A 89 -7.96 -8.76 -2.79
C LEU A 89 -8.67 -10.09 -3.07
N LYS A 90 -7.94 -11.09 -3.60
CA LYS A 90 -8.47 -12.44 -3.81
C LYS A 90 -8.74 -13.15 -2.49
N ASN A 91 -7.86 -12.97 -1.49
CA ASN A 91 -8.04 -13.57 -0.17
C ASN A 91 -9.25 -12.98 0.56
N LEU A 92 -9.42 -11.65 0.52
CA LEU A 92 -10.58 -10.96 1.08
C LEU A 92 -11.89 -11.46 0.48
N LYS A 93 -11.98 -11.55 -0.86
CA LYS A 93 -13.17 -12.09 -1.54
C LYS A 93 -13.53 -13.52 -1.12
N ARG A 94 -12.53 -14.37 -0.85
CA ARG A 94 -12.76 -15.74 -0.36
C ARG A 94 -13.28 -15.73 1.08
N ASP A 95 -12.69 -14.92 1.95
CA ASP A 95 -13.07 -14.82 3.36
C ASP A 95 -14.52 -14.33 3.54
N ASP A 96 -14.92 -13.33 2.76
CA ASP A 96 -16.30 -12.82 2.74
C ASP A 96 -17.31 -13.89 2.25
N SER A 97 -16.89 -14.79 1.37
CA SER A 97 -17.75 -15.86 0.84
C SER A 97 -17.92 -17.04 1.80
N VAL A 98 -16.95 -17.27 2.70
CA VAL A 98 -17.03 -18.33 3.72
C VAL A 98 -17.90 -17.91 4.90
N SER A 99 -18.00 -16.61 5.19
CA SER A 99 -18.82 -16.10 6.31
C SER A 99 -20.34 -16.01 6.03
N LEU A 100 -20.79 -16.23 4.79
CA LEU A 100 -22.22 -16.20 4.43
C LEU A 100 -22.93 -17.56 4.53
N GLY A 101 -22.27 -18.59 5.08
CA GLY A 101 -22.78 -19.96 5.18
C GLY A 101 -22.93 -20.46 6.61
N ALA A 102 -23.45 -19.65 7.54
CA ALA A 102 -23.97 -20.20 8.79
C ALA A 102 -25.48 -20.43 8.61
N PRO A 103 -25.98 -21.69 8.70
CA PRO A 103 -27.42 -21.94 8.70
C PRO A 103 -28.01 -21.27 9.94
N SER A 104 -28.84 -20.25 9.72
CA SER A 104 -29.76 -19.77 10.74
C SER A 104 -30.60 -20.98 11.18
N ALA A 105 -30.46 -21.34 12.45
CA ALA A 105 -31.25 -22.37 13.13
C ALA A 105 -32.75 -22.02 13.14
#